data_AF-A0A2P7R304-F1
#
_entry.id   AF-A0A2P7R304-F1
#
_cell.length_a   1.000
_cell.length_b   1.000
_cell.length_c   1.000
_cell.angle_alpha   90.00
_cell.angle_beta   90.00
_cell.angle_gamma   90.00
#
_symmetry.space_group_name_H-M   'P 1'
#
loop_
_entity.id
_entity.type
_entity.pdbx_description
1 polymer ?
#
loop_
_entity_poly.entity_id
_entity_poly.type
_entity_poly.pdbx_seq_one_letter_code
_entity_poly.pdbx_strand_id
1 'polypeptide(L)'
;MSLTKQLETLDAELLGRFGAPEQLDGEQLQALLAERARLLALLLEQEMLSPEQVGELMARSKQLKELAEHTRQQLAEQLANMQKGRRSVGAYQKIKHQE
;
A
#
# COMPACT_ATOMS: atom_id res chain seq x y z
N MET A 1 20.83 -12.16 9.85
CA MET A 1 19.50 -12.47 9.27
C MET A 1 19.67 -12.50 7.76
N SER A 2 19.18 -13.52 7.04
CA SER A 2 19.33 -13.59 5.56
C SER A 2 18.56 -12.47 4.84
N LEU A 3 18.96 -12.14 3.60
CA LEU A 3 18.27 -11.12 2.79
C LEU A 3 16.82 -11.53 2.53
N THR A 4 16.60 -12.81 2.22
CA THR A 4 15.27 -13.43 2.08
C THR A 4 14.37 -13.20 3.30
N LYS A 5 14.88 -13.44 4.51
CA LYS A 5 14.09 -13.27 5.75
C LYS A 5 13.81 -11.80 6.08
N GLN A 6 14.75 -10.90 5.76
CA GLN A 6 14.52 -9.46 5.89
C GLN A 6 13.40 -9.01 4.93
N LEU A 7 13.45 -9.48 3.68
CA LEU A 7 12.42 -9.18 2.69
C LEU A 7 11.05 -9.75 3.08
N GLU A 8 10.99 -10.96 3.62
CA GLU A 8 9.74 -11.56 4.13
C GLU A 8 9.12 -10.76 5.26
N THR A 9 9.95 -10.30 6.20
CA THR A 9 9.49 -9.47 7.33
C THR A 9 8.91 -8.15 6.82
N LEU A 10 9.59 -7.53 5.84
CA LEU A 10 9.15 -6.29 5.22
C LEU A 10 7.88 -6.48 4.38
N ASP A 11 7.78 -7.57 3.62
CA ASP A 11 6.59 -7.94 2.87
C ASP A 11 5.38 -8.10 3.81
N ALA A 12 5.57 -8.76 4.96
CA ALA A 12 4.53 -8.92 5.97
C ALA A 12 4.09 -7.58 6.59
N GLU A 13 5.03 -6.67 6.85
CA GLU A 13 4.70 -5.33 7.34
C GLU A 13 3.88 -4.55 6.30
N LEU A 14 4.29 -4.57 5.03
CA LEU A 14 3.57 -3.91 3.95
C LEU A 14 2.16 -4.48 3.78
N LEU A 15 1.99 -5.79 3.85
CA LEU A 15 0.67 -6.44 3.81
C LEU A 15 -0.22 -5.96 4.97
N GLY A 16 0.32 -5.90 6.19
CA GLY A 16 -0.41 -5.40 7.35
C GLY A 16 -0.88 -3.96 7.18
N ARG A 17 -0.02 -3.10 6.62
CA ARG A 17 -0.34 -1.69 6.36
C ARG A 17 -1.41 -1.51 5.30
N PHE A 18 -1.32 -2.23 4.18
CA PHE A 18 -2.36 -2.16 3.16
C PHE A 18 -3.70 -2.74 3.63
N GLY A 19 -3.69 -3.65 4.62
CA GLY A 19 -4.90 -4.14 5.29
C GLY A 19 -5.59 -3.12 6.21
N ALA A 20 -4.92 -2.02 6.54
CA ALA A 20 -5.44 -0.93 7.39
C ALA A 20 -5.31 0.44 6.67
N PRO A 21 -6.03 0.66 5.56
CA PRO A 21 -5.86 1.83 4.69
C PRO A 21 -6.02 3.19 5.40
N GLU A 22 -6.87 3.25 6.42
CA GLU A 22 -7.12 4.43 7.26
C GLU A 22 -5.88 4.91 8.04
N GLN A 23 -4.89 4.02 8.24
CA GLN A 23 -3.68 4.26 9.02
C GLN A 23 -2.44 4.42 8.13
N LEU A 24 -2.62 4.50 6.81
CA LEU A 24 -1.51 4.63 5.88
C LEU A 24 -0.87 6.03 5.98
N ASP A 25 0.38 6.02 6.43
CA ASP A 25 1.29 7.15 6.32
C ASP A 25 2.07 7.03 5.00
N GLY A 26 1.95 8.04 4.13
CA GLY A 26 2.58 8.06 2.81
C GLY A 26 4.10 8.09 2.84
N GLU A 27 4.70 8.83 3.78
CA GLU A 27 6.17 8.92 3.91
C GLU A 27 6.73 7.59 4.42
N GLN A 28 6.07 6.99 5.42
CA GLN A 28 6.46 5.70 5.95
C GLN A 28 6.31 4.59 4.90
N LEU A 29 5.21 4.58 4.15
CA LEU A 29 4.99 3.61 3.08
C LEU A 29 6.07 3.73 1.99
N GLN A 30 6.42 4.96 1.61
CA GLN A 30 7.48 5.20 0.62
C GLN A 30 8.84 4.68 1.10
N ALA A 31 9.18 4.89 2.38
CA ALA A 31 10.41 4.35 2.97
C ALA A 31 10.44 2.82 2.94
N LEU A 32 9.35 2.15 3.31
CA LEU A 32 9.25 0.69 3.29
C LEU A 32 9.35 0.12 1.87
N LEU A 33 8.71 0.75 0.89
CA LEU A 33 8.80 0.34 -0.51
C LEU A 33 10.21 0.54 -1.09
N ALA A 34 10.89 1.64 -0.72
CA ALA A 34 12.27 1.88 -1.12
C ALA A 34 13.23 0.83 -0.53
N GLU A 35 13.06 0.49 0.74
CA GLU A 35 13.84 -0.56 1.40
C GLU A 35 13.59 -1.93 0.75
N ARG A 36 12.33 -2.21 0.37
CA ARG A 36 11.97 -3.43 -0.35
C ARG A 36 12.69 -3.53 -1.69
N ALA A 37 12.70 -2.43 -2.46
CA ALA A 37 13.41 -2.36 -3.74
C ALA A 37 14.92 -2.60 -3.56
N ARG A 38 15.51 -2.03 -2.50
CA ARG A 38 16.92 -2.23 -2.15
C ARG A 38 17.22 -3.70 -1.85
N LEU A 39 16.41 -4.36 -1.03
CA LEU A 39 16.59 -5.78 -0.69
C LEU A 39 16.44 -6.70 -1.91
N LEU A 40 15.49 -6.40 -2.80
CA LEU A 40 15.34 -7.13 -4.06
C LEU A 40 16.57 -6.98 -4.97
N ALA A 41 17.11 -5.78 -5.09
CA ALA A 41 18.34 -5.55 -5.86
C ALA A 41 19.52 -6.35 -5.29
N LEU A 42 19.67 -6.36 -3.96
CA LEU A 42 20.72 -7.16 -3.30
C LEU A 42 20.52 -8.66 -3.50
N LEU A 43 19.28 -9.16 -3.45
CA LEU A 43 19.00 -10.57 -3.74
C LEU A 43 19.37 -10.95 -5.16
N LEU A 44 19.08 -10.09 -6.14
CA LEU A 44 19.46 -10.30 -7.54
C LEU A 44 20.98 -10.31 -7.75
N GLU A 45 21.71 -9.52 -6.96
CA GLU A 45 23.17 -9.40 -7.06
C GLU A 45 23.93 -10.51 -6.31
N GLN A 46 23.41 -10.96 -5.16
CA GLN A 46 24.20 -11.71 -4.18
C GLN A 46 23.72 -13.15 -3.92
N GLU A 47 22.46 -13.49 -4.23
CA GLU A 47 21.92 -14.81 -3.91
C GLU A 47 21.54 -15.60 -5.18
N MET A 48 22.02 -16.84 -5.27
CA MET A 48 21.41 -17.83 -6.15
C MET A 48 20.15 -18.37 -5.47
N LEU A 49 18.99 -17.83 -5.87
CA LEU A 49 17.69 -18.33 -5.43
C LEU A 49 17.34 -19.63 -6.16
N SER A 50 16.79 -20.60 -5.44
CA SER A 50 16.19 -21.79 -6.05
C SER A 50 14.91 -21.41 -6.82
N PRO A 51 14.48 -22.22 -7.80
CA PRO A 51 13.22 -21.99 -8.51
C PRO A 51 12.01 -21.85 -7.57
N GLU A 52 11.98 -22.62 -6.49
CA GLU A 52 10.92 -22.57 -5.47
C GLU A 52 10.94 -21.21 -4.74
N GLN A 53 12.11 -20.72 -4.34
CA GLN A 53 12.26 -19.43 -3.68
C GLN A 53 11.87 -18.26 -4.59
N VAL A 54 12.19 -18.36 -5.89
CA VAL A 54 11.73 -17.37 -6.88
C VAL A 54 10.20 -17.42 -7.01
N GLY A 55 9.61 -18.61 -7.04
CA GLY A 55 8.16 -18.79 -7.08
C GLY A 55 7.44 -18.14 -5.89
N GLU A 56 7.95 -18.37 -4.68
CA GLU A 56 7.43 -17.74 -3.45
C GLU A 56 7.57 -16.22 -3.48
N LEU A 57 8.72 -15.71 -3.92
CA LEU A 57 8.96 -14.28 -4.03
C LEU A 57 8.00 -13.60 -5.04
N MET A 58 7.76 -14.26 -6.17
CA MET A 58 6.80 -13.79 -7.16
C MET A 58 5.37 -13.81 -6.61
N ALA A 59 4.99 -14.85 -5.87
CA ALA A 59 3.67 -14.96 -5.25
C ALA A 59 3.43 -13.81 -4.25
N ARG A 60 4.39 -13.55 -3.35
CA ARG A 60 4.32 -12.42 -2.39
C ARG A 60 4.24 -11.07 -3.10
N SER A 61 5.03 -10.88 -4.15
CA SER A 61 5.03 -9.64 -4.94
C SER A 61 3.68 -9.41 -5.64
N LYS A 62 3.07 -10.47 -6.16
CA LYS A 62 1.74 -10.41 -6.78
C LYS A 62 0.67 -10.04 -5.75
N GLN A 63 0.68 -10.69 -4.59
CA GLN A 63 -0.25 -10.39 -3.50
C GLN A 63 -0.14 -8.93 -3.03
N LEU A 64 1.08 -8.43 -2.82
CA LEU A 64 1.31 -7.03 -2.43
C LEU A 64 0.75 -6.06 -3.48
N LYS A 65 0.95 -6.34 -4.77
CA LYS A 65 0.43 -5.50 -5.85
C LYS A 65 -1.09 -5.47 -5.87
N GLU A 66 -1.74 -6.64 -5.78
CA GLU A 66 -3.19 -6.76 -5.77
C GLU A 66 -3.80 -5.99 -4.59
N LEU A 67 -3.20 -6.13 -3.41
CA LEU A 67 -3.65 -5.43 -2.22
C LEU A 67 -3.43 -3.92 -2.33
N ALA A 68 -2.28 -3.47 -2.84
CA ALA A 68 -2.01 -2.05 -3.07
C ALA A 68 -3.02 -1.40 -4.04
N GLU A 69 -3.37 -2.08 -5.12
CA GLU A 69 -4.40 -1.60 -6.06
C GLU A 69 -5.78 -1.54 -5.41
N HIS A 70 -6.15 -2.56 -4.64
CA HIS A 70 -7.41 -2.58 -3.91
C HIS A 70 -7.49 -1.43 -2.89
N THR A 71 -6.44 -1.24 -2.09
CA THR A 71 -6.33 -0.12 -1.14
C THR A 71 -6.42 1.23 -1.85
N ARG A 72 -5.74 1.40 -2.98
CA ARG A 72 -5.82 2.62 -3.80
C ARG A 72 -7.26 2.89 -4.25
N GLN A 73 -7.98 1.85 -4.69
CA GLN A 73 -9.38 1.98 -5.09
C GLN A 73 -10.28 2.39 -3.90
N GLN A 74 -10.12 1.75 -2.75
CA GLN A 74 -10.88 2.09 -1.53
C GLN A 74 -10.67 3.55 -1.12
N LEU A 75 -9.41 4.01 -1.07
CA LEU A 75 -9.09 5.41 -0.73
C LEU A 75 -9.68 6.40 -1.75
N ALA A 76 -9.65 6.07 -3.04
CA ALA A 76 -10.26 6.89 -4.08
C ALA A 76 -11.78 7.01 -3.91
N GLU A 77 -12.46 5.91 -3.58
CA GLU A 77 -13.89 5.89 -3.30
C GLU A 77 -14.24 6.71 -2.05
N GLN A 78 -13.45 6.59 -0.98
CA GLN A 78 -13.61 7.39 0.24
C GLN A 78 -13.47 8.89 -0.05
N LEU A 79 -12.44 9.29 -0.79
CA LEU A 79 -12.22 10.68 -1.19
C LEU A 79 -13.40 11.23 -2.01
N ALA A 80 -13.91 10.46 -2.97
CA ALA A 80 -15.06 10.84 -3.77
C ALA A 80 -16.32 11.04 -2.90
N ASN A 81 -16.55 10.16 -1.93
CA ASN A 81 -17.68 10.26 -1.00
C ASN A 81 -17.56 11.47 -0.06
N MET A 82 -16.36 11.76 0.45
CA MET A 82 -16.10 12.96 1.25
C MET A 82 -16.35 14.26 0.46
N GLN A 83 -15.94 14.32 -0.80
CA GLN A 83 -16.19 15.48 -1.65
C GLN A 83 -17.68 15.69 -1.93
N LYS A 84 -18.45 14.60 -2.13
CA LYS A 84 -19.92 14.67 -2.25
C LYS A 84 -20.56 15.22 -0.97
N GLY A 85 -20.14 14.73 0.19
CA GLY A 85 -20.62 15.22 1.50
C GLY A 85 -20.31 16.70 1.73
N ARG A 86 -19.11 17.17 1.38
CA ARG A 86 -18.77 18.60 1.46
C ARG A 86 -19.64 19.47 0.54
N ARG A 87 -19.91 19.00 -0.68
CA ARG A 87 -20.78 19.70 -1.64
C ARG A 87 -22.23 19.79 -1.15
N SER A 88 -22.78 18.72 -0.60
CA SER A 88 -24.16 18.73 -0.09
C SER A 88 -24.29 19.67 1.11
N VAL A 89 -23.37 19.61 2.09
CA VAL A 89 -23.38 20.51 3.26
C VAL A 89 -23.27 21.98 2.83
N GLY A 90 -22.37 22.30 1.89
CA GLY A 90 -22.23 23.67 1.37
C GLY A 90 -23.48 24.18 0.65
N ALA A 91 -24.21 23.31 -0.06
CA ALA A 91 -25.48 23.67 -0.69
C ALA A 91 -26.57 23.95 0.35
N TYR A 92 -26.70 23.12 1.39
CA TYR A 92 -27.66 23.33 2.48
C TYR A 92 -27.39 24.62 3.25
N GLN A 93 -26.13 24.94 3.56
CA GLN A 93 -25.77 26.17 4.26
C GLN A 93 -26.07 27.43 3.43
N LYS A 94 -25.90 27.38 2.10
CA LYS A 94 -26.27 28.51 1.22
C LYS A 94 -27.77 28.79 1.23
N ILE A 95 -28.61 27.75 1.20
CA ILE A 95 -30.07 27.89 1.25
C ILE A 95 -30.49 28.46 2.62
N LYS A 96 -29.95 27.92 3.71
CA LYS A 96 -30.29 28.35 5.09
C LYS A 96 -29.93 29.81 5.41
N HIS A 97 -28.95 30.40 4.73
CA HIS A 97 -28.53 31.80 4.94
C HIS A 97 -29.18 32.79 3.95
N GLN A 98 -30.02 32.31 3.03
CA GLN A 98 -30.81 33.14 2.12
C GLN A 98 -32.28 33.34 2.57
N GLU A 99 -32.69 32.68 3.66
CA GLU A 99 -33.91 32.98 4.43
C GLU A 99 -33.61 33.98 5.55
#